data_AF-A0A328BBS8-F1
#
_entry.id   AF-A0A328BBS8-F1
#
_cell.length_a   1.000
_cell.length_b   1.000
_cell.length_c   1.000
_cell.angle_alpha   90.00
_cell.angle_beta   90.00
_cell.angle_gamma   90.00
#
_symmetry.space_group_name_H-M   'P 1'
#
loop_
_entity.id
_entity.type
_entity.pdbx_description
1 polymer ?
#
loop_
_entity_poly.entity_id
_entity_poly.type
_entity_poly.pdbx_seq_one_letter_code
_entity_poly.pdbx_strand_id
1 'polypeptide(L)' 'MTISTIERAYQLARSGEVADLPSLKRRLASEGCRAVDALLAPRTLSGHLAAICAATFKATRGESADAVAHGGR' A
#
# COMPACT_ATOMS: atom_id res chain seq x y z
N MET A 1 19.15 -3.75 7.29
CA MET A 1 18.43 -4.83 6.59
C MET A 1 17.83 -4.25 5.32
N THR A 2 18.12 -4.83 4.15
CA THR A 2 17.58 -4.37 2.87
C THR A 2 16.11 -4.78 2.77
N ILE A 3 15.20 -3.80 2.79
CA ILE A 3 13.76 -4.06 2.63
C ILE A 3 13.52 -4.64 1.24
N SER A 4 12.87 -5.80 1.17
CA SER A 4 12.52 -6.42 -0.12
C SER A 4 11.39 -5.66 -0.81
N THR A 5 11.33 -5.63 -2.14
CA THR A 5 10.26 -4.95 -2.90
C THR A 5 8.86 -5.38 -2.48
N ILE A 6 8.68 -6.66 -2.14
CA ILE A 6 7.40 -7.20 -1.63
C ILE A 6 7.08 -6.58 -0.27
N GLU A 7 8.05 -6.50 0.64
CA GLU A 7 7.85 -5.93 1.96
C GLU A 7 7.53 -4.43 1.86
N ARG A 8 8.22 -3.71 0.97
CA ARG A 8 7.93 -2.30 0.66
C ARG A 8 6.53 -2.11 0.06
N ALA A 9 6.07 -3.04 -0.78
CA ALA A 9 4.71 -3.05 -1.31
C ALA A 9 3.67 -3.15 -0.18
N TYR A 10 3.88 -4.05 0.78
CA TYR A 10 2.99 -4.18 1.94
C TYR A 10 2.99 -2.93 2.82
N GLN A 11 4.14 -2.28 3.02
CA GLN A 11 4.21 -1.01 3.75
C GLN A 11 3.39 0.08 3.06
N LEU A 12 3.57 0.28 1.76
CA LEU A 12 2.81 1.27 0.98
C LEU A 12 1.31 1.00 0.99
N ALA A 13 0.91 -0.27 0.84
CA ALA A 13 -0.50 -0.66 0.91
C ALA A 13 -1.10 -0.35 2.29
N ARG A 14 -0.36 -0.59 3.37
CA ARG A 14 -0.79 -0.31 4.76
C ARG A 14 -0.69 1.15 5.19
N SER A 15 0.13 1.96 4.53
CA SER A 15 0.12 3.42 4.74
C SER A 15 -1.15 4.07 4.20
N GLY A 16 -1.86 3.43 3.27
CA GLY A 16 -3.03 4.03 2.61
C GLY A 16 -2.69 5.17 1.66
N GLU A 17 -1.40 5.36 1.33
CA GLU A 17 -0.94 6.40 0.40
C GLU A 17 -1.34 6.13 -1.06
N VAL A 18 -1.71 4.89 -1.36
CA VAL A 18 -2.11 4.40 -2.68
C VAL A 18 -3.48 3.75 -2.56
N ALA A 19 -4.31 3.92 -3.59
CA ALA A 19 -5.65 3.34 -3.65
C ALA A 19 -5.68 1.99 -4.38
N ASP A 20 -4.76 1.81 -5.33
CA ASP A 20 -4.78 0.69 -6.26
C ASP A 20 -3.37 0.15 -6.54
N LEU A 21 -3.35 -1.12 -6.96
CA LEU A 21 -2.14 -1.83 -7.38
C LEU A 21 -1.29 -1.09 -8.44
N PRO A 22 -1.84 -0.52 -9.54
CA PRO A 22 -1.05 0.27 -10.48
C PRO A 22 -0.35 1.47 -9.83
N SER A 23 -1.02 2.18 -8.92
CA SER A 23 -0.43 3.30 -8.19
C SER A 23 0.71 2.84 -7.28
N LEU A 24 0.52 1.69 -6.61
CA LEU A 24 1.53 1.03 -5.80
C LEU A 24 2.76 0.62 -6.64
N LYS A 25 2.57 0.04 -7.83
CA LYS A 25 3.65 -0.33 -8.77
C LYS A 25 4.48 0.89 -9.18
N ARG A 26 3.84 2.01 -9.52
CA ARG A 26 4.56 3.25 -9.89
C ARG A 26 5.39 3.80 -8.73
N ARG A 27 4.86 3.74 -7.51
CA ARG A 27 5.56 4.25 -6.33
C ARG A 27 6.82 3.43 -6.03
N LEU A 28 6.70 2.10 -6.09
CA LEU A 28 7.85 1.20 -5.96
C LEU A 28 8.89 1.43 -7.06
N ALA A 29 8.46 1.61 -8.31
CA ALA A 29 9.36 1.93 -9.41
C ALA A 29 10.09 3.26 -9.18
N SER A 30 9.41 4.26 -8.61
CA SER A 30 9.99 5.55 -8.26
C SER A 30 10.96 5.49 -7.07
N GLU A 31 10.76 4.57 -6.12
CA GLU A 31 11.71 4.29 -5.03
C GLU A 31 12.96 3.53 -5.50
N GLY A 32 13.04 3.16 -6.78
CA GLY A 32 14.18 2.43 -7.35
C GLY A 32 14.04 0.91 -7.25
N CYS A 33 12.88 0.38 -6.86
CA CYS A 33 12.64 -1.06 -6.93
C CYS A 33 12.63 -1.52 -8.39
N ARG A 34 13.41 -2.55 -8.70
CA ARG A 34 13.45 -3.23 -10.00
C ARG A 34 12.57 -4.48 -9.95
N ALA A 35 12.16 -4.97 -11.12
CA ALA A 35 11.33 -6.17 -11.27
C ALA A 35 9.96 -6.11 -10.55
N VAL A 36 9.45 -4.91 -10.27
CA VAL A 36 8.15 -4.70 -9.60
C VAL A 36 7.04 -5.49 -10.29
N ASP A 37 6.96 -5.42 -11.62
CA ASP A 37 5.90 -6.13 -12.35
C ASP A 37 6.03 -7.65 -12.27
N ALA A 38 7.25 -8.19 -12.37
CA ALA A 38 7.51 -9.63 -12.25
C ALA A 38 7.25 -10.15 -10.83
N LEU A 39 7.61 -9.39 -9.80
CA LEU A 39 7.39 -9.74 -8.39
C LEU A 39 5.93 -9.65 -7.99
N LEU A 40 5.17 -8.73 -8.60
CA LEU A 40 3.72 -8.59 -8.40
C LEU A 40 2.87 -9.37 -9.41
N ALA A 41 3.46 -10.03 -10.41
CA ALA A 41 2.74 -10.83 -11.40
C ALA A 41 1.81 -11.92 -10.81
N PRO A 42 2.14 -12.58 -9.68
CA PRO A 42 1.24 -13.56 -9.09
C PRO A 42 -0.11 -12.94 -8.71
N ARG A 43 -1.20 -13.49 -9.28
CA ARG A 43 -2.56 -12.97 -9.09
C ARG A 43 -3.02 -13.00 -7.64
N THR A 44 -2.53 -13.96 -6.86
CA THR A 44 -2.78 -14.05 -5.40
C THR A 44 -2.16 -12.88 -4.65
N LEU A 45 -0.89 -12.55 -4.94
CA LEU A 45 -0.16 -11.45 -4.30
C LEU A 45 -0.73 -10.09 -4.72
N SER A 46 -1.00 -9.92 -6.01
CA SER A 46 -1.69 -8.72 -6.52
C SER A 46 -3.08 -8.55 -5.92
N GLY A 47 -3.89 -9.61 -5.88
CA GLY A 47 -5.23 -9.55 -5.28
C GLY A 47 -5.18 -9.19 -3.79
N HIS A 48 -4.23 -9.76 -3.05
CA HIS A 48 -4.07 -9.49 -1.63
C HIS A 48 -3.62 -8.05 -1.36
N LEU A 49 -2.64 -7.54 -2.10
CA LEU A 49 -2.19 -6.15 -1.97
C LEU A 49 -3.29 -5.18 -2.37
N ALA A 50 -4.05 -5.45 -3.43
CA ALA A 50 -5.17 -4.61 -3.83
C ALA A 50 -6.26 -4.54 -2.75
N ALA A 51 -6.57 -5.67 -2.08
CA ALA A 51 -7.53 -5.71 -0.98
C ALA A 51 -7.08 -4.87 0.21
N ILE A 52 -5.81 -4.97 0.60
CA ILE A 52 -5.23 -4.15 1.68
C ILE A 52 -5.28 -2.67 1.30
N CYS A 53 -4.83 -2.35 0.08
CA CYS A 53 -4.81 -1.00 -0.46
C CYS A 53 -6.20 -0.37 -0.42
N ALA A 54 -7.23 -1.08 -0.88
CA ALA A 54 -8.61 -0.60 -0.87
C ALA A 54 -9.16 -0.43 0.55
N ALA A 55 -8.85 -1.36 1.47
CA ALA A 55 -9.29 -1.28 2.86
C ALA A 55 -8.67 -0.08 3.58
N THR A 56 -7.35 0.10 3.46
CA THR A 56 -6.60 1.17 4.10
C THR A 56 -6.86 2.52 3.45
N PHE A 57 -6.97 2.60 2.12
CA PHE A 57 -7.29 3.85 1.41
C PHE A 57 -8.69 4.37 1.80
N LYS A 58 -9.67 3.47 1.99
CA LYS A 58 -10.98 3.85 2.54
C LYS A 58 -10.88 4.32 4.00
N ALA A 59 -10.02 3.70 4.81
CA ALA A 59 -9.80 4.12 6.18
C ALA A 59 -9.18 5.52 6.24
N THR A 60 -8.08 5.81 5.52
CA THR A 60 -7.47 7.15 5.53
C THR A 60 -8.39 8.25 4.97
N ARG A 61 -9.17 7.95 3.92
CA ARG A 61 -10.10 8.93 3.33
C ARG A 61 -11.39 9.10 4.14
N GLY A 62 -11.79 8.08 4.90
CA GLY A 62 -12.91 8.13 5.83
C GLY A 62 -12.53 8.77 7.17
N GLU A 63 -11.32 8.50 7.67
CA GLU A 63 -10.78 9.04 8.93
C GLU A 63 -10.23 10.46 8.78
N SER A 64 -9.80 10.92 7.60
CA SER A 64 -9.41 12.33 7.46
C SER A 64 -10.60 13.31 7.59
N ALA A 65 -11.84 12.81 7.59
CA ALA A 65 -13.03 13.58 7.98
C ALA A 65 -13.46 13.34 9.44
N ASP A 66 -12.88 12.38 10.16
CA ASP A 66 -13.27 11.94 11.50
C ASP A 66 -12.11 11.88 12.52
N ALA A 67 -10.90 12.33 12.16
CA ALA A 67 -9.73 12.39 13.05
C ALA A 67 -9.80 13.59 14.02
N VAL A 68 -10.92 13.71 14.73
CA VAL A 68 -11.08 14.54 15.93
C VAL A 68 -11.64 13.72 17.09
N ALA A 69 -11.15 12.51 17.36
CA ALA A 69 -11.42 11.85 18.65
C ALA A 69 -10.47 10.68 18.98
N HIS A 70 -9.23 10.97 19.40
CA HIS A 70 -8.62 10.11 20.42
C HIS A 70 -7.70 10.91 21.34
N GLY A 71 -8.33 11.65 22.25
CA GLY A 71 -7.71 12.04 23.51
C GLY A 71 -7.92 10.95 24.56
N GLY A 72 -6.93 10.77 25.43
CA GLY A 72 -7.13 10.22 26.77
C GLY A 72 -6.41 8.91 27.08
N ARG A 73 -5.21 9.03 27.65
CA ARG A 73 -4.97 8.51 28.99
C ARG A 73 -3.90 9.34 29.70
#